data_AF-A0A959XXU0-F1
#
_entry.id   AF-A0A959XXU0-F1
#
_cell.length_a   1.000
_cell.length_b   1.000
_cell.length_c   1.000
_cell.angle_alpha   90.00
_cell.angle_beta   90.00
_cell.angle_gamma   90.00
#
_symmetry.space_group_name_H-M   'P 1'
#
loop_
_entity.id
_entity.type
_entity.pdbx_description
1 polymer ?
#
loop_
_entity_poly.entity_id
_entity_poly.type
_entity_poly.pdbx_seq_one_letter_code
_entity_poly.pdbx_strand_id
1 'polypeptide(L)'
;TPTAVGTSDTWIAAMNLEADFPFALPLTAFASYGAAPVTVVTPTGKSTDWRGNWEAGIGVRIWRDRVEMWVPLAFSDDIQKEQDLRGFTFTDRIRFVLALEKLDPTRAVRELPH
;
A
#
# COMPACT_ATOMS: atom_id res chain seq x y z
N THR A 1 -27.48 -24.71 -13.53
CA THR A 1 -26.17 -24.88 -14.19
C THR A 1 -25.18 -23.94 -13.53
N PRO A 2 -24.16 -24.42 -12.81
CA PRO A 2 -23.12 -23.55 -12.27
C PRO A 2 -22.25 -23.01 -13.41
N THR A 3 -21.85 -21.75 -13.34
CA THR A 3 -21.12 -21.03 -14.38
C THR A 3 -19.71 -21.59 -14.61
N ALA A 4 -19.35 -21.82 -15.88
CA ALA A 4 -18.12 -22.50 -16.31
C ALA A 4 -16.83 -21.67 -16.18
N VAL A 5 -16.91 -20.41 -15.73
CA VAL A 5 -15.75 -19.52 -15.65
C VAL A 5 -16.00 -18.51 -14.52
N GLY A 6 -15.04 -18.36 -13.59
CA GLY A 6 -15.03 -17.25 -12.64
C GLY A 6 -15.01 -17.58 -11.14
N THR A 7 -14.87 -18.85 -10.74
CA THR A 7 -14.58 -19.18 -9.34
C THR A 7 -13.07 -19.34 -9.17
N SER A 8 -12.44 -18.36 -8.51
CA SER A 8 -11.07 -18.48 -8.04
C SER A 8 -11.15 -19.01 -6.61
N ASP A 9 -10.89 -20.31 -6.40
CA ASP A 9 -10.86 -20.95 -5.06
C ASP A 9 -9.59 -20.59 -4.27
N THR A 10 -9.01 -19.45 -4.60
CA THR A 10 -7.69 -19.01 -4.17
C THR A 10 -7.80 -17.96 -3.10
N TRP A 11 -7.17 -18.24 -1.97
CA TRP A 11 -7.20 -17.37 -0.80
C TRP A 11 -6.03 -16.41 -0.90
N ILE A 12 -6.29 -15.12 -0.67
CA ILE A 12 -5.27 -14.08 -0.59
C ILE A 12 -5.20 -13.63 0.87
N ALA A 13 -3.99 -13.52 1.40
CA ALA A 13 -3.77 -13.03 2.75
C ALA A 13 -3.01 -11.71 2.69
N ALA A 14 -3.45 -10.72 3.48
CA ALA A 14 -2.73 -9.46 3.64
C ALA A 14 -2.72 -9.05 5.12
N MET A 15 -1.60 -8.49 5.55
CA MET A 15 -1.38 -7.97 6.90
C MET A 15 -0.79 -6.58 6.78
N ASN A 16 -1.35 -5.62 7.50
CA ASN A 16 -0.84 -4.25 7.58
C ASN A 16 -0.59 -3.92 9.05
N LEU A 17 0.61 -3.43 9.35
CA LEU A 17 1.07 -3.05 10.67
C LEU A 17 1.48 -1.58 10.64
N GLU A 18 1.02 -0.83 11.63
CA GLU A 18 1.35 0.57 11.84
C GLU A 18 1.77 0.77 13.30
N ALA A 19 2.84 1.51 13.51
CA ALA A 19 3.35 1.83 14.83
C ALA A 19 3.74 3.31 14.92
N ASP A 20 3.06 4.03 15.80
CA ASP A 20 3.43 5.41 16.11
C ASP A 20 4.65 5.44 17.04
N PHE A 21 5.61 6.29 16.71
CA PHE A 21 6.79 6.42 17.56
C PHE A 21 6.43 7.13 18.88
N PRO A 22 6.96 6.68 20.03
CA PRO A 22 6.57 7.19 21.35
C PRO A 22 7.20 8.56 21.71
N PHE A 23 7.76 9.27 20.74
CA PHE A 23 8.43 10.57 20.93
C PHE A 23 7.70 11.68 20.16
N ALA A 24 7.91 12.94 20.55
CA ALA A 24 7.16 14.10 20.06
C ALA A 24 7.31 14.43 18.55
N LEU A 25 8.01 13.61 17.78
CA LEU A 25 8.09 13.76 16.33
C LEU A 25 6.89 13.06 15.68
N PRO A 26 6.26 13.65 14.66
CA PRO A 26 5.12 13.06 13.97
C PRO A 26 5.57 11.96 13.00
N LEU A 27 6.25 10.96 13.52
CA LEU A 27 6.76 9.82 12.78
C LEU A 27 5.92 8.59 13.09
N THR A 28 5.68 7.80 12.04
CA THR A 28 4.99 6.52 12.11
C THR A 28 5.83 5.51 11.32
N ALA A 29 5.92 4.28 11.78
CA ALA A 29 6.50 3.18 11.01
C ALA A 29 5.38 2.30 10.47
N PHE A 30 5.56 1.75 9.27
CA PHE A 30 4.59 0.85 8.67
C PHE A 30 5.26 -0.36 8.05
N ALA A 31 4.55 -1.48 8.07
CA ALA A 31 4.93 -2.70 7.38
C ALA A 31 3.69 -3.42 6.87
N SER A 32 3.72 -3.83 5.61
CA SER A 32 2.65 -4.57 4.95
C SER A 32 3.21 -5.85 4.35
N TYR A 33 2.47 -6.94 4.49
CA TYR A 33 2.80 -8.25 3.92
C TYR A 33 1.57 -8.78 3.19
N GLY A 34 1.72 -9.22 1.95
CA GLY A 34 0.66 -9.81 1.14
C GLY A 34 1.12 -11.11 0.50
N ALA A 35 0.34 -12.16 0.62
CA ALA A 35 0.61 -13.45 -0.02
C ALA A 35 -0.57 -13.87 -0.89
N ALA A 36 -0.26 -14.23 -2.14
CA ALA A 36 -1.23 -14.68 -3.12
C ALA A 36 -0.71 -15.90 -3.90
N PRO A 37 -1.58 -16.84 -4.27
CA PRO A 37 -1.21 -17.96 -5.12
C PRO A 37 -0.99 -17.48 -6.57
N VAL A 38 0.09 -17.94 -7.18
CA VAL A 38 0.46 -17.66 -8.56
C VAL A 38 0.49 -18.97 -9.33
N THR A 39 -0.26 -19.03 -10.43
CA THR A 39 -0.21 -20.17 -11.35
C THR A 39 0.92 -19.96 -12.34
N VAL A 40 1.96 -20.78 -12.25
CA VAL A 40 3.06 -20.79 -13.23
C VAL A 40 2.75 -21.87 -14.26
N VAL A 41 2.64 -21.44 -15.52
CA VAL A 41 2.43 -22.35 -16.66
C VAL A 41 3.79 -22.60 -17.32
N THR A 42 4.37 -23.77 -17.06
CA THR A 42 5.63 -24.23 -17.68
C THR A 42 5.31 -25.21 -18.82
N PRO A 43 6.21 -25.40 -19.81
CA PRO A 43 6.01 -26.36 -20.91
C PRO A 43 5.77 -27.80 -20.44
N THR A 44 6.18 -28.11 -19.21
CA THR A 44 6.08 -29.42 -18.54
C THR A 44 4.84 -29.58 -17.65
N GLY A 45 4.02 -28.54 -17.45
CA GLY A 45 2.80 -28.60 -16.62
C GLY A 45 2.38 -27.28 -15.97
N LYS A 46 1.24 -27.30 -15.27
CA LYS A 46 0.76 -26.18 -14.44
C LYS A 46 1.13 -26.44 -12.99
N SER A 47 1.84 -25.51 -12.35
CA SER A 47 2.12 -25.55 -10.90
C SER A 47 1.53 -24.32 -10.22
N THR A 48 0.90 -24.53 -9.06
CA THR A 48 0.39 -23.45 -8.21
C THR A 48 1.40 -23.23 -7.09
N ASP A 49 2.01 -22.05 -7.07
CA ASP A 49 2.99 -21.64 -6.06
C ASP A 49 2.45 -20.47 -5.24
N TRP A 50 2.97 -20.26 -4.04
CA TRP A 50 2.58 -19.13 -3.18
C TRP A 50 3.65 -18.05 -3.21
N ARG A 51 3.28 -16.84 -3.64
CA ARG A 51 4.19 -15.68 -3.61
C ARG A 51 3.80 -14.71 -2.51
N GLY A 52 4.75 -14.47 -1.61
CA GLY A 52 4.67 -13.47 -0.55
C GLY A 52 5.47 -12.23 -0.91
N ASN A 53 4.83 -11.07 -0.80
CA ASN A 53 5.41 -9.76 -1.01
C ASN A 53 5.32 -8.96 0.28
N TRP A 54 6.31 -8.10 0.52
CA TRP A 54 6.32 -7.26 1.71
C TRP A 54 6.87 -5.88 1.39
N GLU A 55 6.37 -4.88 2.11
CA GLU A 55 6.84 -3.51 2.08
C GLU A 55 6.92 -2.97 3.51
N ALA A 56 7.87 -2.09 3.77
CA ALA A 56 8.03 -1.40 5.04
C ALA A 56 8.59 -0.01 4.82
N GLY A 57 8.22 0.93 5.68
CA GLY A 57 8.66 2.31 5.54
C GLY A 57 8.28 3.18 6.73
N ILE A 58 8.43 4.48 6.51
CA ILE A 58 8.12 5.51 7.50
C ILE A 58 7.08 6.48 6.96
N GLY A 59 6.11 6.82 7.79
CA GLY A 59 5.17 7.91 7.61
C GLY A 59 5.62 9.15 8.39
N VAL A 60 5.36 10.33 7.82
CA VAL A 60 5.50 11.62 8.48
C VAL A 60 4.15 12.34 8.45
N ARG A 61 3.59 12.67 9.62
CA ARG A 61 2.36 13.49 9.71
C ARG A 61 2.75 14.96 9.66
N ILE A 62 2.56 15.61 8.51
CA ILE A 62 3.05 16.98 8.25
C ILE A 62 2.16 18.03 8.92
N TRP A 63 0.83 17.85 8.90
CA TRP A 63 -0.09 18.86 9.43
C TRP A 63 -1.23 18.25 10.24
N ARG A 64 -1.21 18.42 11.58
CA ARG A 64 -2.32 18.11 12.54
C ARG A 64 -3.15 16.88 12.13
N ASP A 65 -2.49 15.78 11.78
CA ASP A 65 -3.10 14.51 11.35
C ASP A 65 -4.03 14.58 10.12
N ARG A 66 -3.87 15.59 9.26
CA ARG A 66 -4.62 15.81 8.00
C ARG A 66 -3.81 15.48 6.75
N VAL A 67 -2.52 15.73 6.79
CA VAL A 67 -1.58 15.48 5.68
C VAL A 67 -0.51 14.53 6.18
N GLU A 68 -0.43 13.38 5.55
CA GLU A 68 0.56 12.36 5.88
C GLU A 68 1.37 12.00 4.63
N MET A 69 2.68 11.85 4.81
CA MET A 69 3.60 11.45 3.76
C MET A 69 4.22 10.12 4.12
N TRP A 70 4.03 9.11 3.29
CA TRP A 70 4.49 7.75 3.51
C TRP A 70 5.63 7.47 2.52
N VAL A 71 6.79 7.15 3.08
CA VAL A 71 8.02 6.87 2.34
C VAL A 71 8.35 5.38 2.54
N PRO A 72 8.16 4.53 1.51
CA PRO A 72 8.58 3.14 1.57
C PRO A 72 10.12 3.07 1.56
N LEU A 73 10.70 2.40 2.55
CA LEU A 73 12.15 2.28 2.72
C LEU A 73 12.69 0.90 2.34
N ALA A 74 11.89 -0.15 2.48
CA ALA A 74 12.27 -1.52 2.19
C ALA A 74 11.10 -2.31 1.60
N PHE A 75 11.38 -3.21 0.66
CA PHE A 75 10.37 -4.02 -0.02
C PHE A 75 11.00 -5.28 -0.62
N SER A 76 10.18 -6.31 -0.86
CA SER A 76 10.63 -7.58 -1.44
C SER A 76 11.18 -7.42 -2.87
N ASP A 77 12.16 -8.26 -3.23
CA ASP A 77 12.80 -8.25 -4.56
C ASP A 77 11.80 -8.44 -5.71
N ASP A 78 10.68 -9.12 -5.46
CA ASP A 78 9.61 -9.29 -6.44
C ASP A 78 8.86 -7.97 -6.70
N ILE A 79 8.67 -7.12 -5.68
CA ILE A 79 8.15 -5.76 -5.86
C ILE A 79 9.18 -4.90 -6.61
N GLN A 80 10.48 -5.06 -6.34
CA GLN A 80 11.53 -4.33 -7.03
C GLN A 80 11.53 -4.60 -8.53
N LYS A 81 11.49 -5.88 -8.91
CA LYS A 81 11.46 -6.30 -10.31
C LYS A 81 10.22 -5.76 -11.04
N GLU A 82 9.06 -5.81 -10.41
CA GLU A 82 7.82 -5.26 -10.99
C GLU A 82 7.91 -3.73 -11.17
N GLN A 83 8.52 -3.02 -10.21
CA GLN A 83 8.67 -1.56 -10.26
C GLN A 83 9.70 -1.11 -11.30
N ASP A 84 10.81 -1.84 -11.43
CA ASP A 84 11.85 -1.57 -12.42
C ASP A 84 11.34 -1.86 -13.85
N LEU A 85 10.54 -2.92 -14.03
CA LEU A 85 9.87 -3.19 -15.30
C LEU A 85 8.89 -2.08 -15.71
N ARG A 86 8.28 -1.39 -14.74
CA ARG A 86 7.36 -0.26 -14.97
C ARG A 86 8.05 1.11 -15.01
N GLY A 87 9.35 1.18 -14.69
CA GLY A 87 10.14 2.41 -14.72
C GLY A 87 9.84 3.40 -13.57
N PHE A 88 9.33 2.93 -12.43
CA PHE A 88 8.98 3.81 -11.32
C PHE A 88 10.21 4.35 -10.57
N THR A 89 10.34 5.67 -10.50
CA THR A 89 11.42 6.35 -9.76
C THR A 89 11.11 6.36 -8.26
N PHE A 90 12.13 6.46 -7.40
CA PHE A 90 11.95 6.52 -5.93
C PHE A 90 10.93 7.59 -5.49
N THR A 91 10.90 8.74 -6.18
CA THR A 91 9.97 9.84 -5.90
C THR A 91 8.51 9.48 -6.17
N ASP A 92 8.24 8.62 -7.16
CA ASP A 92 6.88 8.16 -7.49
C ASP A 92 6.29 7.25 -6.41
N ARG A 93 7.15 6.78 -5.48
CA ARG A 93 6.79 5.86 -4.39
C ARG A 93 6.35 6.61 -3.13
N ILE A 94 6.60 7.92 -3.06
CA ILE A 94 6.18 8.75 -1.93
C ILE A 94 4.67 8.94 -2.02
N ARG A 95 3.94 8.39 -1.04
CA ARG A 95 2.47 8.49 -1.00
C ARG A 95 2.06 9.62 -0.07
N PHE A 96 1.25 10.54 -0.59
CA PHE A 96 0.62 11.59 0.20
C PHE A 96 -0.84 11.22 0.49
N VAL A 97 -1.22 11.20 1.77
CA VAL A 97 -2.58 10.93 2.22
C VAL A 97 -3.17 12.22 2.77
N LEU A 98 -4.34 12.58 2.24
CA LEU A 98 -5.13 13.72 2.66
C LEU A 98 -6.39 13.21 3.36
N ALA A 99 -6.45 13.36 4.68
CA ALA A 99 -7.63 12.99 5.47
C ALA A 99 -8.72 14.07 5.33
N LEU A 100 -9.51 13.97 4.26
CA LEU A 100 -10.62 14.87 3.94
C LEU A 100 -11.70 14.90 5.05
N GLU A 101 -11.88 13.80 5.77
CA GLU A 101 -12.81 13.71 6.91
C GLU A 101 -12.47 14.69 8.05
N LYS A 102 -11.20 15.07 8.19
CA LYS A 102 -10.71 16.05 9.19
C LYS A 102 -10.62 17.47 8.62
N LEU A 103 -10.84 17.61 7.32
CA LEU A 103 -10.99 18.88 6.63
C LEU A 103 -12.49 19.18 6.58
N ASP A 104 -13.03 19.79 7.65
CA ASP A 104 -14.43 20.21 7.66
C ASP A 104 -14.69 21.20 6.49
N PRO A 105 -15.33 20.74 5.41
CA PRO A 105 -15.46 21.53 4.18
C PRO A 105 -16.42 22.70 4.39
N THR A 106 -17.30 22.60 5.39
CA THR A 106 -18.28 23.65 5.70
C THR A 106 -17.64 24.87 6.36
N ARG A 107 -16.55 24.69 7.12
CA ARG A 107 -15.74 25.81 7.63
C ARG A 107 -14.98 26.51 6.52
N ALA A 108 -14.38 25.75 5.59
CA ALA A 108 -13.63 26.33 4.47
C ALA A 108 -14.51 27.18 3.55
N VAL A 109 -15.74 26.76 3.28
CA VAL A 109 -16.71 27.54 2.48
C VAL A 109 -17.23 28.75 3.25
N ARG A 110 -17.34 28.68 4.58
CA ARG A 110 -17.81 29.81 5.42
C ARG A 110 -16.73 30.88 5.64
N GLU A 111 -15.45 30.54 5.47
CA GLU A 111 -14.32 31.49 5.52
C GLU A 111 -14.02 32.15 4.16
N LEU A 112 -14.67 31.72 3.07
CA LEU A 112 -14.61 32.46 1.82
C LEU A 112 -15.39 33.77 1.98
N PRO A 113 -14.74 34.94 1.77
CA PRO A 113 -15.46 36.20 1.79
C PRO A 113 -16.46 36.20 0.63
N HIS A 114 -17.71 36.48 0.96
CA HIS A 114 -18.75 36.82 -0.02
C HIS A 114 -18.43 38.16 -0.70
#